data_AF-A0A812JC23-F1
#
_entry.id   AF-A0A812JC23-F1
#
_cell.length_a   1.000
_cell.length_b   1.000
_cell.length_c   1.000
_cell.angle_alpha   90.00
_cell.angle_beta   90.00
_cell.angle_gamma   90.00
#
_symmetry.space_group_name_H-M   'P 1'
#
loop_
_entity.id
_entity.type
_entity.pdbx_description
1 polymer ?
#
loop_
_entity_poly.entity_id
_entity_poly.type
_entity_poly.pdbx_seq_one_letter_code
_entity_poly.pdbx_strand_id
1 'polypeptide(L)'
;MDNISLTVDSLFQQLGPLETGKFSSLRVALLFKPGTYNVDVPVGFYTQVLGLGESPEDVTFTGSHGVYGPSEADNNNFNTFWKAAENLANRPALKRMAWSVSQAAPLRRVKVHGDLAFGTLGQDGPSKGSGGFIANSEVTGTLDLVRQQQWLIRSCKVQNTSYFNNPPRAVNFVYVGTQGAPEETSCTNSLESPLSPHPQNLVVEAAPVVLEKPYITVDPSGKYSLAIPRTARGRKGPAWHEADFVGFEEVFVATDTMNASVINAKLAAGRHVVLTPGIYRLPEPLRIGFNATVSTQVLLGLGMATLVPTAGNAAVEVGPSSGGVRVAGLLLQAGTVPSRVLLDWAPNSCDEENPGLLSDVFARVGGPDTEVVSADVMIQVDGNHVIMDNVWAWRADCCQNGCGTCVERYCNHGVVVNGGHVVSYGLFSEHCQKDLAVWNGEQGMSFFYQSEMDSYARQAWDHTPDYGENGVAGYRINARSHIGVGLGVYAYFVEPGNVVKAGIVLGPEADSKLTCPFAWNLNPAWYNNSQSEIQRAVRQEHAQVALF
;
A
#
# COMPACT_ATOMS: atom_id res chain seq x y z
N MET A 1 -16.02 -24.16 18.93
CA MET A 1 -14.79 -23.42 18.60
C MET A 1 -14.27 -22.86 19.90
N ASP A 2 -13.80 -23.76 20.76
CA ASP A 2 -13.45 -23.40 22.11
C ASP A 2 -12.08 -22.73 22.06
N ASN A 3 -12.11 -21.42 22.28
CA ASN A 3 -11.00 -20.50 22.43
C ASN A 3 -10.40 -19.80 21.18
N ILE A 4 -11.27 -19.09 20.45
CA ILE A 4 -10.85 -18.07 19.45
C ILE A 4 -9.85 -17.10 20.08
N SER A 5 -10.14 -16.57 21.27
CA SER A 5 -9.27 -15.61 21.97
C SER A 5 -7.87 -16.17 22.22
N LEU A 6 -7.73 -17.36 22.83
CA LEU A 6 -6.40 -17.95 23.05
C LEU A 6 -5.62 -18.15 21.75
N THR A 7 -6.29 -18.56 20.67
CA THR A 7 -5.62 -18.77 19.37
C THR A 7 -5.08 -17.45 18.84
N VAL A 8 -5.91 -16.42 18.87
CA VAL A 8 -5.54 -15.07 18.40
C VAL A 8 -4.44 -14.46 19.28
N ASP A 9 -4.56 -14.57 20.60
CA ASP A 9 -3.56 -14.07 21.55
C ASP A 9 -2.21 -14.76 21.37
N SER A 10 -2.21 -16.08 21.14
CA SER A 10 -0.99 -16.85 20.88
C SER A 10 -0.30 -16.47 19.58
N LEU A 11 -1.07 -16.16 18.53
CA LEU A 11 -0.52 -15.64 17.27
C LEU A 11 0.03 -14.23 17.46
N PHE A 12 -0.70 -13.37 18.18
CA PHE A 12 -0.26 -12.01 18.46
C PHE A 12 0.99 -11.96 19.34
N GLN A 13 1.19 -12.89 20.27
CA GLN A 13 2.43 -12.96 21.05
C GLN A 13 3.67 -13.20 20.15
N GLN A 14 3.51 -13.89 19.02
CA GLN A 14 4.59 -14.15 18.08
C GLN A 14 4.77 -13.02 17.06
N LEU A 15 3.65 -12.49 16.56
CA LEU A 15 3.61 -11.56 15.43
C LEU A 15 3.34 -10.11 15.82
N GLY A 16 2.99 -9.82 17.07
CA GLY A 16 2.71 -8.47 17.57
C GLY A 16 3.99 -7.67 17.83
N PRO A 17 4.91 -8.16 18.68
CA PRO A 17 6.12 -7.44 19.04
C PRO A 17 7.02 -7.17 17.83
N LEU A 18 7.62 -5.97 17.77
CA LEU A 18 8.53 -5.58 16.70
C LEU A 18 9.71 -6.54 16.52
N GLU A 19 10.33 -6.97 17.62
CA GLU A 19 11.53 -7.82 17.64
C GLU A 19 11.29 -9.19 16.96
N THR A 20 10.12 -9.78 17.17
CA THR A 20 9.79 -11.12 16.66
C THR A 20 8.96 -11.07 15.38
N GLY A 21 8.08 -10.08 15.26
CA GLY A 21 7.08 -10.00 14.21
C GLY A 21 7.57 -9.38 12.92
N LYS A 22 8.38 -8.30 12.99
CA LYS A 22 8.73 -7.47 11.82
C LYS A 22 9.25 -8.31 10.65
N PHE A 23 10.19 -9.22 10.90
CA PHE A 23 10.78 -10.05 9.85
C PHE A 23 10.45 -11.54 10.01
N SER A 24 9.34 -11.86 10.67
CA SER A 24 8.86 -13.23 10.81
C SER A 24 8.63 -13.90 9.44
N SER A 25 8.92 -15.20 9.37
CA SER A 25 8.53 -16.03 8.22
C SER A 25 7.09 -16.52 8.30
N LEU A 26 6.42 -16.37 9.45
CA LEU A 26 5.03 -16.79 9.63
C LEU A 26 4.08 -15.87 8.85
N ARG A 27 3.05 -16.47 8.23
CA ARG A 27 1.99 -15.79 7.47
C ARG A 27 0.65 -16.30 7.97
N VAL A 28 -0.28 -15.41 8.28
CA VAL A 28 -1.56 -15.76 8.92
C VAL A 28 -2.72 -15.06 8.24
N ALA A 29 -3.76 -15.82 7.91
CA ALA A 29 -5.08 -15.31 7.58
C ALA A 29 -6.10 -15.87 8.57
N LEU A 30 -6.81 -14.99 9.25
CA LEU A 30 -7.89 -15.32 10.19
C LEU A 30 -9.23 -15.08 9.49
N LEU A 31 -9.89 -16.16 9.08
CA LEU A 31 -11.14 -16.12 8.33
C LEU A 31 -12.33 -16.37 9.25
N PHE A 32 -13.23 -15.40 9.34
CA PHE A 32 -14.41 -15.44 10.19
C PHE A 32 -15.67 -15.60 9.34
N LYS A 33 -16.43 -16.67 9.58
CA LYS A 33 -17.72 -16.89 8.92
C LYS A 33 -18.75 -15.84 9.36
N PRO A 34 -19.81 -15.59 8.57
CA PRO A 34 -20.94 -14.77 9.01
C PRO A 34 -21.40 -15.12 10.43
N GLY A 35 -21.56 -14.10 11.28
CA GLY A 35 -21.87 -14.24 12.69
C GLY A 35 -21.35 -13.09 13.54
N THR A 36 -21.67 -13.15 14.83
CA THR A 36 -21.24 -12.17 15.84
C THR A 36 -20.23 -12.80 16.79
N TYR A 37 -19.09 -12.14 16.96
CA TYR A 37 -17.95 -12.62 17.74
C TYR A 37 -17.65 -11.64 18.88
N ASN A 38 -17.91 -12.06 20.11
CA ASN A 38 -17.55 -11.29 21.30
C ASN A 38 -16.08 -11.56 21.69
N VAL A 39 -15.15 -11.14 20.84
CA VAL A 39 -13.71 -11.34 21.00
C VAL A 39 -12.94 -10.10 20.57
N ASP A 40 -11.76 -9.92 21.16
CA ASP A 40 -10.77 -8.94 20.70
C ASP A 40 -9.75 -9.64 19.80
N VAL A 41 -9.38 -8.98 18.70
CA VAL A 41 -8.42 -9.48 17.71
C VAL A 41 -7.29 -8.46 17.51
N PRO A 42 -6.22 -8.51 18.32
CA PRO A 42 -5.03 -7.73 18.08
C PRO A 42 -4.30 -8.23 16.83
N VAL A 43 -4.13 -7.37 15.84
CA VAL A 43 -3.51 -7.75 14.56
C VAL A 43 -2.01 -7.46 14.56
N GLY A 44 -1.21 -8.54 14.50
CA GLY A 44 0.25 -8.49 14.38
C GLY A 44 0.74 -8.33 12.95
N PHE A 45 2.07 -8.31 12.77
CA PHE A 45 2.74 -8.42 11.47
C PHE A 45 2.30 -9.68 10.72
N TYR A 46 2.30 -9.60 9.40
CA TYR A 46 1.90 -10.66 8.46
C TYR A 46 0.58 -11.38 8.80
N THR A 47 -0.35 -10.62 9.41
CA THR A 47 -1.65 -11.13 9.81
C THR A 47 -2.75 -10.37 9.07
N GLN A 48 -3.65 -11.11 8.43
CA GLN A 48 -4.84 -10.57 7.78
C GLN A 48 -6.10 -11.11 8.46
N VAL A 49 -7.01 -10.22 8.86
CA VAL A 49 -8.34 -10.58 9.38
C VAL A 49 -9.37 -10.42 8.27
N LEU A 50 -10.16 -11.46 8.00
CA LEU A 50 -11.11 -11.53 6.89
C LEU A 50 -12.48 -11.94 7.41
N GLY A 51 -13.50 -11.12 7.17
CA GLY A 51 -14.88 -11.58 7.23
C GLY A 51 -15.31 -12.23 5.91
N LEU A 52 -16.01 -13.35 6.01
CA LEU A 52 -16.48 -14.14 4.86
C LEU A 52 -17.96 -13.86 4.50
N GLY A 53 -18.48 -12.71 4.90
CA GLY A 53 -19.79 -12.23 4.48
C GLY A 53 -19.81 -11.68 3.06
N GLU A 54 -21.00 -11.45 2.51
CA GLU A 54 -21.12 -10.65 1.28
C GLU A 54 -20.95 -9.16 1.58
N SER A 55 -21.32 -8.75 2.81
CA SER A 55 -21.24 -7.39 3.35
C SER A 55 -20.46 -7.37 4.66
N PRO A 56 -19.84 -6.23 5.04
CA PRO A 56 -19.14 -6.12 6.32
C PRO A 56 -19.99 -6.46 7.53
N GLU A 57 -21.29 -6.12 7.52
CA GLU A 57 -22.17 -6.36 8.68
C GLU A 57 -22.48 -7.84 8.94
N ASP A 58 -22.25 -8.73 7.97
CA ASP A 58 -22.45 -10.16 8.14
C ASP A 58 -21.47 -10.76 9.15
N VAL A 59 -20.30 -10.13 9.36
CA VAL A 59 -19.27 -10.56 10.33
C VAL A 59 -19.02 -9.42 11.31
N THR A 60 -19.58 -9.54 12.51
CA THR A 60 -19.55 -8.47 13.51
C THR A 60 -18.69 -8.84 14.71
N PHE A 61 -17.78 -7.96 15.13
CA PHE A 61 -16.99 -8.10 16.35
C PHE A 61 -17.52 -7.17 17.45
N THR A 62 -17.72 -7.69 18.66
CA THR A 62 -18.29 -6.93 19.80
C THR A 62 -17.42 -6.92 21.05
N GLY A 63 -16.16 -7.36 20.94
CA GLY A 63 -15.20 -7.30 22.04
C GLY A 63 -14.95 -5.86 22.53
N SER A 64 -14.07 -5.69 23.52
CA SER A 64 -13.75 -4.36 24.04
C SER A 64 -13.23 -3.42 22.94
N HIS A 65 -12.34 -3.95 22.10
CA HIS A 65 -11.76 -3.34 20.91
C HIS A 65 -12.28 -3.96 19.61
N GLY A 66 -12.80 -5.20 19.68
CA GLY A 66 -13.07 -6.03 18.51
C GLY A 66 -11.79 -6.26 17.71
N VAL A 67 -11.80 -6.04 16.40
CA VAL A 67 -10.56 -6.11 15.58
C VAL A 67 -9.79 -4.80 15.70
N TYR A 68 -8.49 -4.85 16.00
CA TYR A 68 -7.69 -3.63 16.16
C TYR A 68 -6.20 -3.85 15.89
N GLY A 69 -5.51 -2.78 15.51
CA GLY A 69 -4.06 -2.72 15.34
C GLY A 69 -3.46 -2.06 16.59
N PRO A 70 -2.86 -2.83 17.52
CA PRO A 70 -2.30 -2.28 18.75
C PRO A 70 -1.14 -1.33 18.45
N SER A 71 -0.95 -0.32 19.31
CA SER A 71 0.26 0.51 19.25
C SER A 71 1.45 -0.25 19.81
N GLU A 72 2.64 0.03 19.28
CA GLU A 72 3.90 -0.33 19.94
C GLU A 72 3.98 0.30 21.34
N ALA A 73 4.76 -0.32 22.23
CA ALA A 73 4.87 0.06 23.63
C ALA A 73 5.39 1.50 23.84
N ASP A 74 6.22 2.00 22.94
CA ASP A 74 6.76 3.38 22.95
C ASP A 74 5.89 4.37 22.16
N ASN A 75 4.71 3.94 21.71
CA ASN A 75 3.79 4.70 20.87
C ASN A 75 4.40 5.15 19.52
N ASN A 76 5.45 4.48 19.03
CA ASN A 76 6.13 4.76 17.77
C ASN A 76 5.90 3.67 16.72
N ASN A 77 4.87 3.84 15.89
CA ASN A 77 4.40 2.82 14.95
C ASN A 77 5.04 2.93 13.55
N PHE A 78 6.16 3.64 13.43
CA PHE A 78 6.87 3.82 12.16
C PHE A 78 7.35 2.54 11.50
N ASN A 79 7.45 1.46 12.27
CA ASN A 79 7.85 0.15 11.77
C ASN A 79 6.71 -0.88 11.80
N THR A 80 5.46 -0.45 11.98
CA THR A 80 4.30 -1.33 12.13
C THR A 80 3.61 -1.54 10.78
N PHE A 81 4.06 -2.57 10.06
CA PHE A 81 3.71 -2.87 8.67
C PHE A 81 2.95 -4.19 8.49
N TRP A 82 2.68 -4.54 7.23
CA TRP A 82 2.28 -5.87 6.73
C TRP A 82 1.12 -6.51 7.49
N LYS A 83 0.05 -5.78 7.71
CA LYS A 83 -1.16 -6.32 8.36
C LYS A 83 -2.43 -5.82 7.69
N ALA A 84 -3.55 -6.51 7.84
CA ALA A 84 -4.76 -6.07 7.15
C ALA A 84 -6.02 -6.53 7.89
N ALA A 85 -7.10 -5.77 7.69
CA ALA A 85 -8.44 -6.22 8.06
C ALA A 85 -9.44 -5.86 6.95
N GLU A 86 -10.29 -6.82 6.60
CA GLU A 86 -11.22 -6.67 5.48
C GLU A 86 -12.59 -7.32 5.73
N ASN A 87 -13.62 -6.66 5.20
CA ASN A 87 -14.99 -7.17 5.09
C ASN A 87 -15.62 -7.56 6.44
N LEU A 88 -15.60 -6.63 7.40
CA LEU A 88 -16.13 -6.86 8.74
C LEU A 88 -16.74 -5.59 9.36
N ALA A 89 -17.69 -5.77 10.26
CA ALA A 89 -18.19 -4.74 11.12
C ALA A 89 -17.50 -4.83 12.48
N ASN A 90 -16.92 -3.72 12.92
CA ASN A 90 -16.37 -3.61 14.26
C ASN A 90 -17.32 -2.79 15.13
N ARG A 91 -17.87 -3.42 16.18
CA ARG A 91 -18.78 -2.81 17.17
C ARG A 91 -18.18 -2.87 18.58
N PRO A 92 -17.02 -2.25 18.79
CA PRO A 92 -16.31 -2.35 20.06
C PRO A 92 -17.14 -1.79 21.23
N ALA A 93 -17.08 -2.43 22.39
CA ALA A 93 -17.75 -1.94 23.60
C ALA A 93 -17.25 -0.53 23.99
N LEU A 94 -15.98 -0.23 23.69
CA LEU A 94 -15.38 1.10 23.88
C LEU A 94 -15.86 2.15 22.87
N LYS A 95 -16.66 1.76 21.87
CA LYS A 95 -17.07 2.61 20.73
C LYS A 95 -15.89 3.26 20.02
N ARG A 96 -14.74 2.60 20.05
CA ARG A 96 -13.50 3.04 19.42
C ARG A 96 -12.68 1.85 18.94
N MET A 97 -12.25 1.90 17.69
CA MET A 97 -11.24 1.01 17.10
C MET A 97 -9.90 1.77 17.02
N ALA A 98 -8.81 1.11 17.41
CA ALA A 98 -7.45 1.59 17.14
C ALA A 98 -6.84 0.83 15.97
N TRP A 99 -6.13 1.54 15.09
CA TRP A 99 -5.38 0.96 13.99
C TRP A 99 -4.04 1.68 13.86
N SER A 100 -3.17 1.43 14.84
CA SER A 100 -1.85 2.07 14.96
C SER A 100 -0.85 1.41 14.01
N VAL A 101 -0.65 2.01 12.83
CA VAL A 101 0.14 1.40 11.73
C VAL A 101 0.93 2.44 10.92
N SER A 102 1.78 1.95 10.03
CA SER A 102 2.39 2.71 8.92
C SER A 102 2.03 2.09 7.55
N GLN A 103 2.96 1.99 6.60
CA GLN A 103 2.73 1.47 5.25
C GLN A 103 2.30 -0.01 5.21
N ALA A 104 1.69 -0.44 4.11
CA ALA A 104 1.20 -1.81 3.86
C ALA A 104 0.31 -2.38 4.98
N ALA A 105 -0.57 -1.54 5.51
CA ALA A 105 -1.48 -1.89 6.60
C ALA A 105 -2.97 -1.58 6.31
N PRO A 106 -3.57 -2.07 5.19
CA PRO A 106 -4.87 -1.60 4.72
C PRO A 106 -6.05 -1.99 5.63
N LEU A 107 -7.02 -1.08 5.69
CA LEU A 107 -8.42 -1.37 6.08
C LEU A 107 -9.32 -1.26 4.84
N ARG A 108 -10.08 -2.31 4.54
CA ARG A 108 -10.97 -2.36 3.35
C ARG A 108 -12.33 -2.94 3.70
N ARG A 109 -13.43 -2.41 3.16
CA ARG A 109 -14.77 -2.94 3.47
C ARG A 109 -14.99 -3.10 4.98
N VAL A 110 -14.60 -2.10 5.77
CA VAL A 110 -14.80 -2.14 7.23
C VAL A 110 -15.90 -1.16 7.62
N LYS A 111 -16.81 -1.60 8.50
CA LYS A 111 -17.77 -0.71 9.16
C LYS A 111 -17.41 -0.56 10.63
N VAL A 112 -16.91 0.60 11.04
CA VAL A 112 -16.59 0.90 12.43
C VAL A 112 -17.78 1.61 13.07
N HIS A 113 -18.41 0.96 14.04
CA HIS A 113 -19.48 1.55 14.85
C HIS A 113 -18.89 2.30 16.04
N GLY A 114 -18.52 3.55 15.80
CA GLY A 114 -17.85 4.42 16.75
C GLY A 114 -16.68 5.14 16.09
N ASP A 115 -15.72 5.56 16.90
CA ASP A 115 -14.52 6.24 16.43
C ASP A 115 -13.51 5.24 15.85
N LEU A 116 -12.80 5.65 14.81
CA LEU A 116 -11.62 4.96 14.30
C LEU A 116 -10.42 5.87 14.49
N ALA A 117 -9.46 5.45 15.32
CA ALA A 117 -8.21 6.17 15.48
C ALA A 117 -7.07 5.41 14.81
N PHE A 118 -6.31 6.06 13.93
CA PHE A 118 -5.10 5.51 13.33
C PHE A 118 -3.89 5.57 14.27
N GLY A 119 -4.17 5.32 15.55
CA GLY A 119 -3.29 5.55 16.66
C GLY A 119 -4.04 5.45 17.99
N THR A 120 -3.30 5.60 19.09
CA THR A 120 -3.83 5.68 20.44
C THR A 120 -3.53 7.05 21.06
N LEU A 121 -4.39 7.48 21.98
CA LEU A 121 -4.14 8.61 22.89
C LEU A 121 -3.92 8.01 24.28
N GLY A 122 -2.67 7.63 24.58
CA GLY A 122 -2.28 6.94 25.81
C GLY A 122 -1.68 7.87 26.87
N GLN A 123 -1.36 7.32 28.05
CA GLN A 123 -0.74 8.06 29.15
C GLN A 123 0.65 8.61 28.78
N ASP A 124 1.40 7.90 27.93
CA ASP A 124 2.70 8.33 27.42
C ASP A 124 2.61 9.25 26.19
N GLY A 125 1.40 9.75 25.89
CA GLY A 125 1.10 10.68 24.80
C GLY A 125 0.53 10.01 23.54
N PRO A 126 0.19 10.82 22.52
CA PRO A 126 -0.38 10.31 21.27
C PRO A 126 0.60 9.45 20.48
N SER A 127 0.15 8.32 19.95
CA SER A 127 0.96 7.52 19.05
C SER A 127 1.24 8.22 17.73
N LYS A 128 2.41 7.93 17.15
CA LYS A 128 2.85 8.44 15.85
C LYS A 128 3.05 7.30 14.86
N GLY A 129 2.91 7.59 13.57
CA GLY A 129 3.06 6.62 12.47
C GLY A 129 3.26 7.30 11.11
N SER A 130 3.48 6.49 10.08
CA SER A 130 3.65 6.89 8.68
C SER A 130 2.69 6.13 7.76
N GLY A 131 1.41 6.07 8.16
CA GLY A 131 0.36 5.46 7.37
C GLY A 131 0.03 6.27 6.12
N GLY A 132 -1.00 5.93 5.37
CA GLY A 132 -1.78 4.71 5.48
C GLY A 132 -2.87 4.71 4.42
N PHE A 133 -3.63 3.62 4.38
CA PHE A 133 -4.65 3.40 3.36
C PHE A 133 -5.92 2.84 4.00
N ILE A 134 -7.04 3.52 3.78
CA ILE A 134 -8.38 2.99 4.05
C ILE A 134 -9.25 3.18 2.82
N ALA A 135 -9.98 2.12 2.43
CA ALA A 135 -10.91 2.22 1.32
C ALA A 135 -12.24 1.51 1.55
N ASN A 136 -13.27 1.98 0.84
CA ASN A 136 -14.59 1.33 0.76
C ASN A 136 -15.20 1.02 2.15
N SER A 137 -15.03 1.95 3.09
CA SER A 137 -15.30 1.74 4.50
C SER A 137 -16.22 2.82 5.07
N GLU A 138 -16.90 2.51 6.17
CA GLU A 138 -17.75 3.45 6.90
C GLU A 138 -17.28 3.57 8.35
N VAL A 139 -17.11 4.80 8.84
CA VAL A 139 -16.86 5.11 10.25
C VAL A 139 -18.04 5.93 10.75
N THR A 140 -18.80 5.38 11.69
CA THR A 140 -20.01 6.06 12.20
C THR A 140 -19.73 7.12 13.25
N GLY A 141 -18.48 7.27 13.69
CA GLY A 141 -18.00 8.33 14.57
C GLY A 141 -16.88 9.14 13.92
N THR A 142 -15.90 9.52 14.72
CA THR A 142 -14.73 10.31 14.27
C THR A 142 -13.66 9.41 13.68
N LEU A 143 -13.16 9.78 12.49
CA LEU A 143 -11.91 9.24 11.97
C LEU A 143 -10.75 10.12 12.46
N ASP A 144 -10.01 9.64 13.45
CA ASP A 144 -8.90 10.36 14.09
C ASP A 144 -7.55 9.88 13.52
N LEU A 145 -6.86 10.76 12.82
CA LEU A 145 -5.55 10.52 12.23
C LEU A 145 -4.42 10.64 13.26
N VAL A 146 -4.70 11.05 14.50
CA VAL A 146 -3.73 11.12 15.60
C VAL A 146 -2.45 11.85 15.15
N ARG A 147 -1.24 11.30 15.34
CA ARG A 147 0.04 11.85 14.83
C ARG A 147 0.56 11.09 13.61
N GLN A 148 -0.33 10.70 12.70
CA GLN A 148 0.05 10.16 11.40
C GLN A 148 0.65 11.23 10.51
N GLN A 149 1.73 10.88 9.79
CA GLN A 149 2.38 11.80 8.85
C GLN A 149 1.50 12.09 7.63
N GLN A 150 0.89 11.04 7.08
CA GLN A 150 0.03 11.17 5.92
C GLN A 150 -1.04 10.07 5.91
N TRP A 151 -2.04 10.16 5.03
CA TRP A 151 -3.05 9.11 4.83
C TRP A 151 -3.84 9.29 3.52
N LEU A 152 -4.23 8.18 2.88
CA LEU A 152 -5.25 8.16 1.83
C LEU A 152 -6.56 7.53 2.33
N ILE A 153 -7.67 8.27 2.17
CA ILE A 153 -9.03 7.85 2.51
C ILE A 153 -9.86 7.83 1.22
N ARG A 154 -10.11 6.65 0.65
CA ARG A 154 -10.77 6.50 -0.66
C ARG A 154 -12.14 5.81 -0.57
N SER A 155 -13.16 6.41 -1.18
CA SER A 155 -14.50 5.81 -1.26
C SER A 155 -15.07 5.45 0.11
N CYS A 156 -14.81 6.29 1.11
CA CYS A 156 -15.26 6.08 2.47
C CYS A 156 -16.46 6.95 2.82
N LYS A 157 -17.11 6.64 3.94
CA LYS A 157 -18.08 7.52 4.58
C LYS A 157 -17.68 7.71 6.03
N VAL A 158 -17.49 8.97 6.42
CA VAL A 158 -17.10 9.37 7.78
C VAL A 158 -18.04 10.47 8.26
N GLN A 159 -18.19 10.64 9.57
CA GLN A 159 -18.96 11.78 10.10
C GLN A 159 -18.13 13.05 10.17
N ASN A 160 -16.89 12.92 10.63
CA ASN A 160 -15.89 13.97 10.67
C ASN A 160 -14.50 13.33 10.71
N THR A 161 -13.47 14.17 10.63
CA THR A 161 -12.07 13.77 10.74
C THR A 161 -11.34 14.65 11.74
N SER A 162 -10.39 14.09 12.48
CA SER A 162 -9.50 14.84 13.37
C SER A 162 -8.06 14.41 13.22
N TYR A 163 -7.14 15.19 13.79
CA TYR A 163 -5.74 14.82 13.96
C TYR A 163 -5.21 15.53 15.21
N PHE A 164 -4.06 15.07 15.72
CA PHE A 164 -3.42 15.67 16.87
C PHE A 164 -2.57 16.89 16.47
N ASN A 165 -2.86 18.04 17.08
CA ASN A 165 -2.38 19.35 16.62
C ASN A 165 -1.31 20.03 17.52
N ASN A 166 -0.81 19.38 18.59
CA ASN A 166 0.10 20.05 19.54
C ASN A 166 1.28 19.20 20.06
N PRO A 167 2.45 19.18 19.39
CA PRO A 167 2.69 19.74 18.06
C PRO A 167 2.13 18.82 16.96
N PRO A 168 1.75 19.38 15.80
CA PRO A 168 1.35 18.60 14.65
C PRO A 168 2.55 17.80 14.10
N ARG A 169 2.27 16.63 13.53
CA ARG A 169 3.24 15.82 12.78
C ARG A 169 2.69 15.35 11.43
N ALA A 170 1.53 15.86 11.06
CA ALA A 170 0.82 15.50 9.85
C ALA A 170 1.13 16.50 8.75
N VAL A 171 1.29 16.00 7.51
CA VAL A 171 1.59 16.83 6.34
C VAL A 171 0.60 16.66 5.20
N ASN A 172 0.01 15.48 5.00
CA ASN A 172 -0.78 15.21 3.80
C ASN A 172 -1.89 14.19 4.03
N PHE A 173 -3.14 14.66 4.06
CA PHE A 173 -4.33 13.82 4.10
C PHE A 173 -5.12 14.00 2.81
N VAL A 174 -5.26 12.92 2.03
CA VAL A 174 -5.96 12.93 0.75
C VAL A 174 -7.24 12.13 0.88
N TYR A 175 -8.36 12.76 0.50
CA TYR A 175 -9.69 12.19 0.51
C TYR A 175 -10.17 12.07 -0.92
N VAL A 176 -10.52 10.86 -1.39
CA VAL A 176 -10.97 10.65 -2.77
C VAL A 176 -12.32 9.96 -2.78
N GLY A 177 -13.37 10.66 -3.22
CA GLY A 177 -14.72 10.12 -3.20
C GLY A 177 -15.20 9.81 -1.78
N THR A 178 -14.69 10.50 -0.76
CA THR A 178 -15.05 10.27 0.64
C THR A 178 -16.19 11.20 1.05
N GLN A 179 -17.30 10.60 1.47
CA GLN A 179 -18.43 11.33 2.03
C GLN A 179 -18.11 11.76 3.46
N GLY A 180 -18.33 13.04 3.77
CA GLY A 180 -17.97 13.62 5.06
C GLY A 180 -16.49 13.97 5.21
N ALA A 181 -15.74 14.04 4.10
CA ALA A 181 -14.39 14.62 4.09
C ALA A 181 -14.42 16.05 4.68
N PRO A 182 -13.32 16.50 5.31
CA PRO A 182 -13.23 17.86 5.86
C PRO A 182 -13.29 18.91 4.75
N GLU A 183 -13.40 20.18 5.13
CA GLU A 183 -13.17 21.28 4.18
C GLU A 183 -11.75 21.20 3.62
N GLU A 184 -11.63 21.38 2.31
CA GLU A 184 -10.34 21.42 1.64
C GLU A 184 -9.53 22.61 2.15
N THR A 185 -8.23 22.39 2.36
CA THR A 185 -7.30 23.45 2.78
C THR A 185 -6.37 23.82 1.64
N SER A 186 -5.95 25.08 1.57
CA SER A 186 -4.88 25.53 0.68
C SER A 186 -3.59 24.70 0.88
N CYS A 187 -2.70 24.67 -0.11
CA CYS A 187 -1.41 23.98 0.00
C CYS A 187 -0.53 24.58 1.13
N THR A 188 -0.64 24.05 2.36
CA THR A 188 0.03 24.60 3.56
C THR A 188 1.47 24.14 3.77
N ASN A 189 1.90 23.08 3.06
CA ASN A 189 3.23 22.48 3.17
C ASN A 189 4.06 22.61 1.88
N SER A 190 3.61 23.41 0.91
CA SER A 190 4.32 23.58 -0.35
C SER A 190 5.44 24.63 -0.21
N LEU A 191 6.66 24.16 -0.47
CA LEU A 191 7.84 24.86 -0.99
C LEU A 191 8.92 25.45 -0.05
N GLU A 192 8.67 25.94 1.17
CA GLU A 192 9.78 26.61 1.92
C GLU A 192 9.90 26.34 3.42
N SER A 193 8.93 25.70 4.08
CA SER A 193 9.08 25.35 5.50
C SER A 193 8.09 24.27 5.93
N PRO A 194 8.52 23.04 6.28
CA PRO A 194 7.64 22.01 6.85
C PRO A 194 7.22 22.31 8.30
N LEU A 195 7.47 23.52 8.83
CA LEU A 195 6.94 23.96 10.11
C LEU A 195 5.62 24.71 9.90
N SER A 196 4.62 24.06 9.30
CA SER A 196 3.25 24.59 9.25
C SER A 196 2.39 23.93 10.33
N PRO A 197 1.58 24.68 11.10
CA PRO A 197 0.88 24.14 12.27
C PRO A 197 -0.22 23.11 11.95
N HIS A 198 -0.56 22.88 10.67
CA HIS A 198 -1.67 22.04 10.25
C HIS A 198 -1.39 21.28 8.92
N PRO A 199 -1.84 20.02 8.76
CA PRO A 199 -1.70 19.23 7.54
C PRO A 199 -2.51 19.81 6.37
N GLN A 200 -2.12 19.46 5.15
CA GLN A 200 -2.97 19.64 3.99
C GLN A 200 -4.10 18.61 4.02
N ASN A 201 -5.35 19.05 3.86
CA ASN A 201 -6.50 18.20 3.57
C ASN A 201 -6.92 18.42 2.11
N LEU A 202 -6.63 17.46 1.25
CA LEU A 202 -6.94 17.52 -0.18
C LEU A 202 -8.17 16.67 -0.46
N VAL A 203 -9.19 17.24 -1.10
CA VAL A 203 -10.48 16.57 -1.27
C VAL A 203 -10.81 16.47 -2.76
N VAL A 204 -10.77 15.25 -3.29
CA VAL A 204 -11.25 14.92 -4.63
C VAL A 204 -12.67 14.40 -4.51
N GLU A 205 -13.64 15.12 -5.07
CA GLU A 205 -15.07 14.87 -4.85
C GLU A 205 -15.51 13.44 -5.20
N ALA A 206 -14.92 12.85 -6.24
CA ALA A 206 -15.24 11.50 -6.70
C ALA A 206 -13.97 10.79 -7.19
N ALA A 207 -13.86 9.49 -6.91
CA ALA A 207 -12.80 8.69 -7.53
C ALA A 207 -13.16 8.44 -9.01
N PRO A 208 -12.32 8.85 -9.98
CA PRO A 208 -12.67 8.77 -11.40
C PRO A 208 -12.98 7.34 -11.86
N VAL A 209 -12.19 6.37 -11.42
CA VAL A 209 -12.40 4.95 -11.67
C VAL A 209 -11.94 4.15 -10.45
N VAL A 210 -12.68 3.11 -10.06
CA VAL A 210 -12.36 2.25 -8.93
C VAL A 210 -12.61 0.80 -9.33
N LEU A 211 -11.70 -0.06 -8.88
CA LEU A 211 -11.90 -1.49 -8.78
C LEU A 211 -11.64 -1.90 -7.34
N GLU A 212 -12.63 -2.46 -6.67
CA GLU A 212 -12.41 -3.00 -5.33
C GLU A 212 -11.67 -4.34 -5.38
N LYS A 213 -10.93 -4.65 -4.31
CA LYS A 213 -10.14 -5.87 -4.20
C LYS A 213 -11.06 -7.11 -4.21
N PRO A 214 -10.71 -8.19 -4.95
CA PRO A 214 -11.39 -9.48 -4.81
C PRO A 214 -11.34 -10.02 -3.37
N TYR A 215 -12.41 -10.71 -2.96
CA TYR A 215 -12.56 -11.24 -1.60
C TYR A 215 -13.33 -12.57 -1.61
N ILE A 216 -13.22 -13.33 -0.52
CA ILE A 216 -13.84 -14.65 -0.38
C ILE A 216 -15.08 -14.52 0.49
N THR A 217 -16.18 -15.16 0.10
CA THR A 217 -17.41 -15.24 0.87
C THR A 217 -17.80 -16.70 1.11
N VAL A 218 -18.67 -16.92 2.10
CA VAL A 218 -19.27 -18.22 2.38
C VAL A 218 -20.76 -18.04 2.66
N ASP A 219 -21.59 -18.85 2.02
CA ASP A 219 -23.03 -18.81 2.20
C ASP A 219 -23.49 -19.64 3.44
N PRO A 220 -24.77 -19.55 3.86
CA PRO A 220 -25.29 -20.33 4.98
C PRO A 220 -25.23 -21.85 4.81
N SER A 221 -25.08 -22.35 3.58
CA SER A 221 -24.89 -23.79 3.29
C SER A 221 -23.44 -24.24 3.45
N GLY A 222 -22.51 -23.29 3.59
CA GLY A 222 -21.07 -23.53 3.68
C GLY A 222 -20.36 -23.54 2.33
N LYS A 223 -21.02 -23.13 1.23
CA LYS A 223 -20.38 -23.01 -0.09
C LYS A 223 -19.57 -21.72 -0.15
N TYR A 224 -18.29 -21.85 -0.52
CA TYR A 224 -17.39 -20.72 -0.72
C TYR A 224 -17.52 -20.16 -2.15
N SER A 225 -17.44 -18.84 -2.26
CA SER A 225 -17.42 -18.11 -3.53
C SER A 225 -16.30 -17.07 -3.52
N LEU A 226 -15.70 -16.83 -4.69
CA LEU A 226 -14.81 -15.71 -4.92
C LEU A 226 -15.66 -14.55 -5.47
N ALA A 227 -15.74 -13.46 -4.72
CA ALA A 227 -16.34 -12.21 -5.16
C ALA A 227 -15.33 -11.42 -5.99
N ILE A 228 -15.75 -11.04 -7.18
CA ILE A 228 -14.97 -10.29 -8.17
C ILE A 228 -15.67 -8.94 -8.38
N PRO A 229 -15.22 -7.86 -7.73
CA PRO A 229 -15.84 -6.55 -7.87
C PRO A 229 -15.84 -6.03 -9.31
N ARG A 230 -16.86 -5.24 -9.65
CA ARG A 230 -17.00 -4.59 -10.95
C ARG A 230 -16.38 -3.19 -10.94
N THR A 231 -15.93 -2.74 -12.12
CA THR A 231 -15.43 -1.38 -12.32
C THR A 231 -16.54 -0.38 -12.02
N ALA A 232 -16.20 0.68 -11.28
CA ALA A 232 -17.09 1.80 -11.01
C ALA A 232 -16.41 3.12 -11.38
N ARG A 233 -17.20 4.11 -11.80
CA ARG A 233 -16.72 5.44 -12.16
C ARG A 233 -17.40 6.51 -11.33
N GLY A 234 -16.70 7.61 -11.06
CA GLY A 234 -17.22 8.71 -10.26
C GLY A 234 -17.67 8.26 -8.86
N ARG A 235 -16.94 7.31 -8.25
CA ARG A 235 -17.34 6.68 -6.99
C ARG A 235 -17.29 7.70 -5.84
N LYS A 236 -18.40 7.76 -5.09
CA LYS A 236 -18.54 8.50 -3.82
C LYS A 236 -19.08 7.56 -2.75
N GLY A 237 -18.41 7.48 -1.61
CA GLY A 237 -18.76 6.61 -0.50
C GLY A 237 -18.52 5.12 -0.76
N PRO A 238 -18.78 4.27 0.25
CA PRO A 238 -18.59 2.83 0.15
C PRO A 238 -19.66 2.16 -0.73
N ALA A 239 -19.31 1.01 -1.30
CA ALA A 239 -20.19 0.12 -2.04
C ALA A 239 -19.84 -1.35 -1.75
N TRP A 240 -20.78 -2.08 -1.13
CA TRP A 240 -20.55 -3.45 -0.64
C TRP A 240 -21.20 -4.55 -1.49
N HIS A 241 -22.06 -4.22 -2.45
CA HIS A 241 -22.87 -5.21 -3.20
C HIS A 241 -22.64 -5.13 -4.73
N GLU A 242 -21.40 -4.88 -5.16
CA GLU A 242 -21.06 -4.67 -6.57
C GLU A 242 -19.99 -5.66 -7.05
N ALA A 243 -20.25 -6.95 -6.87
CA ALA A 243 -19.37 -8.02 -7.31
C ALA A 243 -20.14 -9.09 -8.07
N ASP A 244 -19.47 -9.71 -9.05
CA ASP A 244 -19.87 -10.99 -9.59
C ASP A 244 -19.28 -12.10 -8.71
N PHE A 245 -19.96 -13.24 -8.60
CA PHE A 245 -19.55 -14.34 -7.73
C PHE A 245 -19.30 -15.59 -8.57
N VAL A 246 -18.11 -16.18 -8.41
CA VAL A 246 -17.78 -17.50 -8.97
C VAL A 246 -17.61 -18.51 -7.85
N GLY A 247 -18.08 -19.73 -8.06
CA GLY A 247 -17.91 -20.79 -7.09
C GLY A 247 -16.46 -21.27 -7.01
N PHE A 248 -16.05 -21.83 -5.87
CA PHE A 248 -14.68 -22.33 -5.70
C PHE A 248 -14.32 -23.52 -6.63
N GLU A 249 -15.29 -24.13 -7.30
CA GLU A 249 -15.06 -25.02 -8.43
C GLU A 249 -14.30 -24.37 -9.60
N GLU A 250 -14.29 -23.03 -9.68
CA GLU A 250 -13.55 -22.20 -10.65
C GLU A 250 -12.19 -21.71 -10.13
N VAL A 251 -11.91 -21.93 -8.85
CA VAL A 251 -10.74 -21.43 -8.14
C VAL A 251 -9.76 -22.57 -7.85
N PHE A 252 -8.49 -22.35 -8.14
CA PHE A 252 -7.41 -23.20 -7.67
C PHE A 252 -6.76 -22.61 -6.42
N VAL A 253 -6.81 -23.35 -5.31
CA VAL A 253 -6.15 -22.96 -4.06
C VAL A 253 -4.76 -23.57 -4.03
N ALA A 254 -3.72 -22.73 -4.03
CA ALA A 254 -2.33 -23.15 -4.01
C ALA A 254 -1.72 -22.92 -2.62
N THR A 255 -0.80 -23.81 -2.24
CA THR A 255 0.04 -23.69 -1.04
C THR A 255 1.48 -23.39 -1.43
N ASP A 256 2.27 -22.88 -0.48
CA ASP A 256 3.67 -22.50 -0.68
C ASP A 256 4.63 -23.66 -0.95
N THR A 257 4.14 -24.90 -0.78
CA THR A 257 4.83 -26.15 -1.14
C THR A 257 4.56 -26.59 -2.59
N MET A 258 3.65 -25.95 -3.32
CA MET A 258 3.35 -26.31 -4.70
C MET A 258 4.35 -25.70 -5.68
N ASN A 259 4.71 -26.48 -6.70
CA ASN A 259 5.55 -25.98 -7.79
C ASN A 259 4.83 -24.91 -8.62
N ALA A 260 5.56 -23.87 -9.00
CA ALA A 260 5.06 -22.79 -9.86
C ALA A 260 4.43 -23.31 -11.17
N SER A 261 4.99 -24.37 -11.78
CA SER A 261 4.47 -24.98 -13.01
C SER A 261 3.05 -25.52 -12.85
N VAL A 262 2.69 -26.05 -11.68
CA VAL A 262 1.34 -26.54 -11.39
C VAL A 262 0.36 -25.37 -11.29
N ILE A 263 0.76 -24.29 -10.62
CA ILE A 263 -0.05 -23.08 -10.50
C ILE A 263 -0.24 -22.44 -11.90
N ASN A 264 0.83 -22.33 -12.67
CA ASN A 264 0.83 -21.82 -14.04
C ASN A 264 -0.08 -22.64 -14.97
N ALA A 265 -0.10 -23.97 -14.85
CA ALA A 265 -1.01 -24.80 -15.63
C ALA A 265 -2.49 -24.47 -15.34
N LYS A 266 -2.84 -24.09 -14.11
CA LYS A 266 -4.20 -23.67 -13.73
C LYS A 266 -4.54 -22.28 -14.24
N LEU A 267 -3.60 -21.34 -14.13
CA LEU A 267 -3.74 -20.01 -14.72
C LEU A 267 -3.88 -20.07 -16.24
N ALA A 268 -3.07 -20.88 -16.93
CA ALA A 268 -3.18 -21.08 -18.38
C ALA A 268 -4.55 -21.68 -18.77
N ALA A 269 -5.10 -22.57 -17.95
CA ALA A 269 -6.43 -23.13 -18.13
C ALA A 269 -7.58 -22.15 -17.78
N GLY A 270 -7.28 -20.90 -17.43
CA GLY A 270 -8.28 -19.86 -17.14
C GLY A 270 -8.85 -19.88 -15.73
N ARG A 271 -8.29 -20.68 -14.81
CA ARG A 271 -8.74 -20.69 -13.41
C ARG A 271 -8.32 -19.41 -12.70
N HIS A 272 -9.11 -18.99 -11.72
CA HIS A 272 -8.63 -18.07 -10.68
C HIS A 272 -7.68 -18.83 -9.75
N VAL A 273 -6.75 -18.13 -9.12
CA VAL A 273 -5.83 -18.69 -8.13
C VAL A 273 -5.92 -17.92 -6.83
N VAL A 274 -6.07 -18.66 -5.73
CA VAL A 274 -5.92 -18.16 -4.36
C VAL A 274 -4.69 -18.79 -3.75
N LEU A 275 -3.74 -17.98 -3.29
CA LEU A 275 -2.56 -18.41 -2.57
C LEU A 275 -2.86 -18.39 -1.07
N THR A 276 -2.70 -19.53 -0.41
CA THR A 276 -2.77 -19.59 1.07
C THR A 276 -1.60 -18.81 1.69
N PRO A 277 -1.71 -18.40 2.96
CA PRO A 277 -0.59 -17.76 3.66
C PRO A 277 0.66 -18.65 3.61
N GLY A 278 1.78 -18.07 3.18
CA GLY A 278 3.05 -18.79 3.03
C GLY A 278 4.10 -17.97 2.26
N ILE A 279 5.31 -18.53 2.16
CA ILE A 279 6.42 -17.93 1.39
C ILE A 279 6.73 -18.86 0.21
N TYR A 280 6.33 -18.45 -0.99
CA TYR A 280 6.45 -19.20 -2.23
C TYR A 280 7.82 -18.89 -2.86
N ARG A 281 8.68 -19.90 -2.95
CA ARG A 281 9.97 -19.81 -3.64
C ARG A 281 9.81 -20.26 -5.09
N LEU A 282 10.01 -19.34 -6.02
CA LEU A 282 9.56 -19.46 -7.40
C LEU A 282 10.75 -19.52 -8.38
N PRO A 283 11.09 -20.72 -8.91
CA PRO A 283 12.12 -20.84 -9.96
C PRO A 283 11.64 -20.33 -11.33
N GLU A 284 10.35 -20.04 -11.46
CA GLU A 284 9.73 -19.41 -12.63
C GLU A 284 8.56 -18.52 -12.16
N PRO A 285 8.17 -17.47 -12.91
CA PRO A 285 7.11 -16.56 -12.49
C PRO A 285 5.75 -17.25 -12.47
N LEU A 286 4.83 -16.73 -11.65
CA LEU A 286 3.41 -16.98 -11.82
C LEU A 286 2.88 -16.17 -13.00
N ARG A 287 2.30 -16.83 -14.00
CA ARG A 287 1.87 -16.24 -15.27
C ARG A 287 0.35 -16.14 -15.34
N ILE A 288 -0.19 -14.95 -15.23
CA ILE A 288 -1.64 -14.66 -15.25
C ILE A 288 -1.99 -13.77 -16.44
N GLY A 289 -3.19 -13.89 -17.03
CA GLY A 289 -3.61 -13.03 -18.15
C GLY A 289 -2.99 -13.38 -19.50
N PHE A 290 -2.51 -14.61 -19.67
CA PHE A 290 -2.01 -15.12 -20.96
C PHE A 290 -3.05 -15.90 -21.76
N ASN A 291 -4.21 -16.20 -21.17
CA ASN A 291 -5.31 -16.86 -21.86
C ASN A 291 -6.27 -15.82 -22.45
N ALA A 292 -6.19 -15.61 -23.77
CA ALA A 292 -6.99 -14.62 -24.49
C ALA A 292 -8.50 -14.91 -24.52
N THR A 293 -8.95 -16.11 -24.10
CA THR A 293 -10.39 -16.43 -24.04
C THR A 293 -11.03 -16.07 -22.70
N VAL A 294 -10.25 -15.58 -21.73
CA VAL A 294 -10.69 -15.27 -20.37
C VAL A 294 -10.73 -13.76 -20.19
N SER A 295 -11.91 -13.21 -19.92
CA SER A 295 -12.10 -11.76 -19.75
C SER A 295 -11.67 -11.24 -18.38
N THR A 296 -11.65 -12.09 -17.36
CA THR A 296 -11.26 -11.76 -15.99
C THR A 296 -10.56 -12.93 -15.33
N GLN A 297 -9.39 -12.69 -14.75
CA GLN A 297 -8.64 -13.69 -14.01
C GLN A 297 -8.10 -13.08 -12.73
N VAL A 298 -8.06 -13.86 -11.65
CA VAL A 298 -7.69 -13.37 -10.31
C VAL A 298 -6.51 -14.19 -9.77
N LEU A 299 -5.48 -13.50 -9.30
CA LEU A 299 -4.44 -14.02 -8.43
C LEU A 299 -4.55 -13.29 -7.08
N LEU A 300 -5.06 -13.98 -6.06
CA LEU A 300 -5.32 -13.42 -4.74
C LEU A 300 -4.43 -14.10 -3.69
N GLY A 301 -3.61 -13.33 -2.97
CA GLY A 301 -2.89 -13.78 -1.80
C GLY A 301 -3.66 -13.54 -0.50
N LEU A 302 -3.56 -14.50 0.43
CA LEU A 302 -4.09 -14.38 1.78
C LEU A 302 -2.95 -14.27 2.79
N GLY A 303 -3.15 -13.50 3.86
CA GLY A 303 -2.22 -13.43 4.99
C GLY A 303 -0.83 -12.94 4.61
N MET A 304 -0.74 -11.98 3.68
CA MET A 304 0.52 -11.46 3.13
C MET A 304 1.38 -12.54 2.45
N ALA A 305 0.74 -13.42 1.67
CA ALA A 305 1.41 -14.42 0.85
C ALA A 305 2.60 -13.78 0.11
N THR A 306 3.80 -14.33 0.35
CA THR A 306 5.05 -13.72 -0.11
C THR A 306 5.64 -14.52 -1.25
N LEU A 307 6.00 -13.87 -2.35
CA LEU A 307 6.57 -14.49 -3.55
C LEU A 307 8.04 -14.09 -3.69
N VAL A 308 8.93 -15.09 -3.74
CA VAL A 308 10.39 -14.91 -3.83
C VAL A 308 10.89 -15.60 -5.11
N PRO A 309 11.33 -14.86 -6.15
CA PRO A 309 11.96 -15.49 -7.30
C PRO A 309 13.33 -16.06 -6.93
N THR A 310 13.70 -17.19 -7.52
CA THR A 310 14.95 -17.89 -7.18
C THR A 310 15.90 -18.11 -8.35
N ALA A 311 15.53 -17.69 -9.57
CA ALA A 311 16.32 -17.92 -10.78
C ALA A 311 16.54 -16.63 -11.60
N GLY A 312 16.44 -15.45 -10.97
CA GLY A 312 16.57 -14.14 -11.65
C GLY A 312 15.37 -13.77 -12.53
N ASN A 313 14.28 -14.54 -12.40
CA ASN A 313 12.98 -14.31 -13.00
C ASN A 313 12.16 -13.26 -12.22
N ALA A 314 11.08 -12.77 -12.82
CA ALA A 314 10.01 -12.11 -12.05
C ALA A 314 9.31 -13.08 -11.12
N ALA A 315 8.67 -12.58 -10.07
CA ALA A 315 7.75 -13.35 -9.24
C ALA A 315 6.38 -13.51 -9.92
N VAL A 316 5.91 -12.45 -10.59
CA VAL A 316 4.64 -12.43 -11.32
C VAL A 316 4.85 -11.80 -12.70
N GLU A 317 4.35 -12.47 -13.74
CA GLU A 317 4.20 -11.92 -15.08
C GLU A 317 2.69 -11.80 -15.37
N VAL A 318 2.24 -10.59 -15.71
CA VAL A 318 0.88 -10.34 -16.20
C VAL A 318 0.94 -10.20 -17.71
N GLY A 319 0.24 -11.11 -18.40
CA GLY A 319 0.20 -11.20 -19.85
C GLY A 319 -0.64 -10.11 -20.50
N PRO A 320 -0.61 -10.04 -21.85
CA PRO A 320 -1.21 -8.97 -22.64
C PRO A 320 -2.74 -9.09 -22.77
N SER A 321 -3.43 -9.69 -21.78
CA SER A 321 -4.89 -9.82 -21.75
C SER A 321 -5.55 -8.49 -22.11
N SER A 322 -6.67 -8.55 -22.82
CA SER A 322 -7.46 -7.36 -23.20
C SER A 322 -8.24 -6.75 -22.03
N GLY A 323 -8.11 -7.27 -20.80
CA GLY A 323 -8.75 -6.69 -19.62
C GLY A 323 -8.74 -7.61 -18.39
N GLY A 324 -9.24 -7.06 -17.28
CA GLY A 324 -9.80 -7.82 -16.15
C GLY A 324 -8.84 -8.66 -15.32
N VAL A 325 -7.52 -8.57 -15.52
CA VAL A 325 -6.56 -9.22 -14.62
C VAL A 325 -6.59 -8.52 -13.26
N ARG A 326 -6.75 -9.30 -12.18
CA ARG A 326 -6.68 -8.85 -10.79
C ARG A 326 -5.51 -9.55 -10.10
N VAL A 327 -4.55 -8.77 -9.61
CA VAL A 327 -3.48 -9.26 -8.75
C VAL A 327 -3.59 -8.54 -7.41
N ALA A 328 -3.77 -9.29 -6.33
CA ALA A 328 -4.12 -8.68 -5.05
C ALA A 328 -3.57 -9.41 -3.82
N GLY A 329 -3.22 -8.67 -2.78
CA GLY A 329 -2.83 -9.21 -1.46
C GLY A 329 -1.49 -9.96 -1.47
N LEU A 330 -0.50 -9.46 -2.21
CA LEU A 330 0.80 -10.11 -2.38
C LEU A 330 1.94 -9.25 -1.83
N LEU A 331 2.92 -9.92 -1.22
CA LEU A 331 4.23 -9.33 -0.94
C LEU A 331 5.27 -9.96 -1.89
N LEU A 332 5.89 -9.15 -2.74
CA LEU A 332 6.99 -9.55 -3.61
C LEU A 332 8.30 -9.31 -2.86
N GLN A 333 9.21 -10.27 -2.84
CA GLN A 333 10.51 -10.12 -2.18
C GLN A 333 11.60 -10.55 -3.13
N ALA A 334 12.64 -9.72 -3.29
CA ALA A 334 13.80 -10.09 -4.10
C ALA A 334 14.53 -11.32 -3.56
N GLY A 335 15.03 -12.15 -4.48
CA GLY A 335 15.89 -13.28 -4.18
C GLY A 335 17.37 -12.93 -4.29
N THR A 336 18.21 -13.93 -4.00
CA THR A 336 19.68 -13.82 -4.08
C THR A 336 20.21 -13.85 -5.51
N VAL A 337 19.41 -14.34 -6.47
CA VAL A 337 19.70 -14.22 -7.90
C VAL A 337 19.06 -12.92 -8.42
N PRO A 338 19.85 -11.97 -8.96
CA PRO A 338 19.34 -10.67 -9.41
C PRO A 338 18.19 -10.80 -10.39
N SER A 339 17.07 -10.13 -10.08
CA SER A 339 15.91 -10.06 -10.96
C SER A 339 15.92 -8.75 -11.75
N ARG A 340 15.53 -8.76 -13.02
CA ARG A 340 15.28 -7.50 -13.75
C ARG A 340 14.07 -6.78 -13.15
N VAL A 341 13.01 -7.52 -12.84
CA VAL A 341 11.76 -6.97 -12.31
C VAL A 341 11.11 -7.99 -11.38
N LEU A 342 10.41 -7.59 -10.30
CA LEU A 342 9.67 -8.54 -9.45
C LEU A 342 8.23 -8.77 -9.93
N LEU A 343 7.53 -7.73 -10.40
CA LEU A 343 6.26 -7.84 -11.12
C LEU A 343 6.35 -7.14 -12.47
N ASP A 344 6.18 -7.92 -13.53
CA ASP A 344 6.18 -7.45 -14.92
C ASP A 344 4.74 -7.47 -15.46
N TRP A 345 4.15 -6.30 -15.69
CA TRP A 345 2.84 -6.20 -16.33
C TRP A 345 3.00 -5.75 -17.77
N ALA A 346 2.82 -6.69 -18.70
CA ALA A 346 3.08 -6.48 -20.12
C ALA A 346 2.16 -5.43 -20.76
N PRO A 347 2.58 -4.81 -21.88
CA PRO A 347 1.70 -4.01 -22.72
C PRO A 347 0.43 -4.79 -23.09
N ASN A 348 -0.69 -4.09 -23.16
CA ASN A 348 -1.99 -4.67 -23.45
C ASN A 348 -2.80 -3.80 -24.40
N SER A 349 -3.96 -4.31 -24.82
CA SER A 349 -5.00 -3.56 -25.52
C SER A 349 -6.22 -3.34 -24.64
N CYS A 350 -6.03 -3.24 -23.32
CA CYS A 350 -7.11 -2.99 -22.38
C CYS A 350 -7.74 -1.62 -22.63
N ASP A 351 -9.02 -1.49 -22.30
CA ASP A 351 -9.74 -0.23 -22.24
C ASP A 351 -10.20 0.08 -20.82
N GLU A 352 -10.92 1.19 -20.68
CA GLU A 352 -11.44 1.68 -19.40
C GLU A 352 -12.63 0.90 -18.85
N GLU A 353 -13.28 0.01 -19.62
CA GLU A 353 -14.45 -0.76 -19.15
C GLU A 353 -14.02 -1.92 -18.26
N ASN A 354 -12.93 -2.59 -18.61
CA ASN A 354 -12.39 -3.71 -17.85
C ASN A 354 -10.89 -3.53 -17.53
N PRO A 355 -10.53 -2.49 -16.75
CA PRO A 355 -9.15 -2.17 -16.42
C PRO A 355 -8.48 -3.31 -15.65
N GLY A 356 -7.15 -3.31 -15.63
CA GLY A 356 -6.36 -4.18 -14.75
C GLY A 356 -6.38 -3.69 -13.29
N LEU A 357 -6.09 -4.56 -12.33
CA LEU A 357 -5.97 -4.18 -10.91
C LEU A 357 -4.70 -4.77 -10.26
N LEU A 358 -3.93 -3.89 -9.63
CA LEU A 358 -2.97 -4.20 -8.56
C LEU A 358 -3.55 -3.67 -7.25
N SER A 359 -3.92 -4.51 -6.29
CA SER A 359 -4.51 -4.06 -5.01
C SER A 359 -3.86 -4.71 -3.80
N ASP A 360 -3.32 -3.90 -2.88
CA ASP A 360 -2.51 -4.39 -1.76
C ASP A 360 -1.33 -5.25 -2.25
N VAL A 361 -0.63 -4.75 -3.27
CA VAL A 361 0.58 -5.37 -3.82
C VAL A 361 1.79 -4.60 -3.29
N PHE A 362 2.56 -5.28 -2.47
CA PHE A 362 3.74 -4.72 -1.83
C PHE A 362 4.99 -5.40 -2.38
N ALA A 363 6.12 -4.71 -2.39
CA ALA A 363 7.39 -5.26 -2.82
C ALA A 363 8.51 -4.82 -1.86
N ARG A 364 9.46 -5.73 -1.63
CA ARG A 364 10.67 -5.42 -0.87
C ARG A 364 11.94 -5.94 -1.51
N VAL A 365 13.02 -5.19 -1.33
CA VAL A 365 14.39 -5.61 -1.64
C VAL A 365 15.21 -5.48 -0.37
N GLY A 366 15.52 -6.63 0.25
CA GLY A 366 16.11 -6.72 1.58
C GLY A 366 15.08 -6.67 2.72
N GLY A 367 15.58 -6.59 3.96
CA GLY A 367 14.77 -6.59 5.18
C GLY A 367 15.05 -7.85 6.01
N PRO A 368 14.35 -8.97 5.74
CA PRO A 368 14.61 -10.25 6.41
C PRO A 368 15.87 -10.96 5.90
N ASP A 369 16.39 -10.55 4.73
CA ASP A 369 17.46 -11.27 4.04
C ASP A 369 18.81 -11.09 4.76
N THR A 370 19.54 -12.20 4.91
CA THR A 370 20.91 -12.24 5.47
C THR A 370 22.00 -12.39 4.41
N GLU A 371 21.59 -12.45 3.13
CA GLU A 371 22.45 -12.53 1.95
C GLU A 371 22.16 -11.37 1.01
N VAL A 372 23.07 -11.10 0.08
CA VAL A 372 22.87 -10.06 -0.94
C VAL A 372 21.66 -10.40 -1.79
N VAL A 373 20.74 -9.45 -1.97
CA VAL A 373 19.54 -9.59 -2.79
C VAL A 373 19.39 -8.40 -3.73
N SER A 374 18.76 -8.59 -4.89
CA SER A 374 18.54 -7.47 -5.80
C SER A 374 17.39 -7.65 -6.78
N ALA A 375 16.81 -6.51 -7.14
CA ALA A 375 15.89 -6.38 -8.26
C ALA A 375 16.13 -5.01 -8.92
N ASP A 376 16.25 -4.94 -10.24
CA ASP A 376 16.44 -3.65 -10.92
C ASP A 376 15.19 -2.75 -10.79
N VAL A 377 14.01 -3.33 -10.99
CA VAL A 377 12.69 -2.70 -10.77
C VAL A 377 11.84 -3.58 -9.84
N MET A 378 11.13 -3.01 -8.86
CA MET A 378 10.19 -3.85 -8.10
C MET A 378 8.91 -4.10 -8.88
N ILE A 379 8.24 -3.05 -9.35
CA ILE A 379 6.94 -3.14 -10.05
C ILE A 379 7.02 -2.35 -11.36
N GLN A 380 6.84 -3.03 -12.49
CA GLN A 380 6.76 -2.40 -13.81
C GLN A 380 5.36 -2.59 -14.40
N VAL A 381 4.73 -1.49 -14.83
CA VAL A 381 3.39 -1.46 -15.43
C VAL A 381 3.44 -0.89 -16.83
N ASP A 382 3.50 -1.76 -17.83
CA ASP A 382 3.50 -1.39 -19.25
C ASP A 382 2.10 -1.43 -19.89
N GLY A 383 1.14 -2.07 -19.22
CA GLY A 383 -0.24 -2.15 -19.65
C GLY A 383 -1.02 -0.86 -19.43
N ASN A 384 -1.91 -0.51 -20.37
CA ASN A 384 -2.81 0.63 -20.25
C ASN A 384 -3.97 0.32 -19.30
N HIS A 385 -4.61 1.36 -18.77
CA HIS A 385 -5.81 1.28 -17.94
C HIS A 385 -5.63 0.32 -16.75
N VAL A 386 -4.47 0.36 -16.09
CA VAL A 386 -4.24 -0.38 -14.84
C VAL A 386 -4.57 0.52 -13.66
N ILE A 387 -5.30 -0.03 -12.69
CA ILE A 387 -5.56 0.63 -11.41
C ILE A 387 -4.59 0.05 -10.39
N MET A 388 -3.76 0.91 -9.80
CA MET A 388 -2.83 0.60 -8.71
C MET A 388 -3.40 1.13 -7.40
N ASP A 389 -3.96 0.26 -6.57
CA ASP A 389 -4.73 0.64 -5.39
C ASP A 389 -4.08 0.09 -4.12
N ASN A 390 -3.33 0.94 -3.42
CA ASN A 390 -2.44 0.63 -2.30
C ASN A 390 -1.24 -0.23 -2.72
N VAL A 391 -0.20 0.43 -3.25
CA VAL A 391 1.06 -0.20 -3.68
C VAL A 391 2.22 0.38 -2.88
N TRP A 392 3.09 -0.48 -2.37
CA TRP A 392 4.32 -0.07 -1.68
C TRP A 392 5.53 -0.80 -2.22
N ALA A 393 6.49 -0.07 -2.76
CA ALA A 393 7.79 -0.58 -3.18
C ALA A 393 8.88 -0.08 -2.22
N TRP A 394 9.45 -0.98 -1.43
CA TRP A 394 10.34 -0.63 -0.33
C TRP A 394 11.71 -1.29 -0.48
N ARG A 395 12.72 -0.52 -0.87
CA ARG A 395 14.10 -0.98 -0.68
C ARG A 395 14.40 -0.81 0.81
N ALA A 396 14.77 -1.89 1.50
CA ALA A 396 14.77 -1.86 2.94
C ALA A 396 15.67 -0.76 3.52
N ASP A 397 15.26 0.02 4.50
CA ASP A 397 16.15 0.90 5.28
C ASP A 397 16.51 0.25 6.63
N CYS A 398 15.70 -0.72 7.07
CA CYS A 398 15.94 -1.54 8.24
C CYS A 398 15.90 -3.03 7.94
N CYS A 399 16.74 -3.79 8.65
CA CYS A 399 16.84 -5.25 8.52
C CYS A 399 16.77 -5.92 9.89
N GLN A 400 16.93 -7.25 9.93
CA GLN A 400 16.80 -8.09 11.13
C GLN A 400 17.53 -7.52 12.37
N ASN A 401 18.71 -6.91 12.18
CA ASN A 401 19.54 -6.39 13.27
C ASN A 401 19.36 -4.88 13.53
N GLY A 402 18.37 -4.25 12.90
CA GLY A 402 18.06 -2.82 13.04
C GLY A 402 18.22 -1.99 11.76
N CYS A 403 17.95 -0.69 11.87
CA CYS A 403 18.06 0.25 10.75
C CYS A 403 19.51 0.53 10.39
N GLY A 404 19.83 0.51 9.08
CA GLY A 404 21.20 0.68 8.58
C GLY A 404 22.12 -0.53 8.79
N THR A 405 21.57 -1.68 9.23
CA THR A 405 22.33 -2.92 9.43
C THR A 405 22.13 -3.95 8.32
N CYS A 406 21.48 -3.51 7.24
CA CYS A 406 21.15 -4.36 6.12
C CYS A 406 22.40 -4.86 5.40
N VAL A 407 22.36 -6.11 4.95
CA VAL A 407 23.25 -6.60 3.90
C VAL A 407 23.02 -5.82 2.60
N GLU A 408 23.97 -5.91 1.68
CA GLU A 408 23.87 -5.24 0.38
C GLU A 408 22.58 -5.64 -0.33
N ARG A 409 21.85 -4.64 -0.81
CA ARG A 409 20.57 -4.84 -1.48
C ARG A 409 20.42 -3.81 -2.59
N TYR A 410 20.38 -4.28 -3.82
CA TYR A 410 20.44 -3.39 -4.99
C TYR A 410 19.05 -3.22 -5.59
N CYS A 411 18.60 -1.98 -5.72
CA CYS A 411 17.36 -1.64 -6.41
C CYS A 411 17.46 -0.27 -7.05
N ASN A 412 17.31 -0.21 -8.37
CA ASN A 412 17.33 1.06 -9.09
C ASN A 412 15.98 1.77 -8.97
N HIS A 413 14.87 1.07 -9.17
CA HIS A 413 13.54 1.68 -9.21
C HIS A 413 12.52 0.88 -8.38
N GLY A 414 11.69 1.57 -7.60
CA GLY A 414 10.57 0.91 -6.94
C GLY A 414 9.44 0.66 -7.94
N VAL A 415 9.01 1.71 -8.64
CA VAL A 415 7.87 1.64 -9.56
C VAL A 415 8.19 2.31 -10.90
N VAL A 416 7.87 1.63 -12.00
CA VAL A 416 7.94 2.19 -13.36
C VAL A 416 6.60 2.01 -14.05
N VAL A 417 5.99 3.10 -14.50
CA VAL A 417 4.70 3.10 -15.21
C VAL A 417 4.89 3.59 -16.63
N ASN A 418 4.75 2.68 -17.60
CA ASN A 418 4.83 2.98 -19.04
C ASN A 418 3.45 3.03 -19.70
N GLY A 419 2.46 2.30 -19.16
CA GLY A 419 1.10 2.28 -19.69
C GLY A 419 0.36 3.60 -19.53
N GLY A 420 -0.43 3.97 -20.53
CA GLY A 420 -1.31 5.13 -20.50
C GLY A 420 -2.59 4.90 -19.68
N HIS A 421 -3.20 5.99 -19.22
CA HIS A 421 -4.43 5.97 -18.42
C HIS A 421 -4.36 5.12 -17.14
N VAL A 422 -3.15 4.93 -16.60
CA VAL A 422 -2.96 4.27 -15.32
C VAL A 422 -3.42 5.19 -14.19
N VAL A 423 -4.12 4.65 -13.21
CA VAL A 423 -4.59 5.39 -12.03
C VAL A 423 -4.00 4.77 -10.78
N SER A 424 -3.30 5.56 -9.97
CA SER A 424 -2.80 5.12 -8.67
C SER A 424 -3.55 5.80 -7.51
N TYR A 425 -3.95 4.99 -6.54
CA TYR A 425 -4.49 5.41 -5.26
C TYR A 425 -3.56 4.89 -4.16
N GLY A 426 -2.85 5.77 -3.46
CA GLY A 426 -2.02 5.33 -2.34
C GLY A 426 -0.75 4.64 -2.84
N LEU A 427 0.09 5.39 -3.56
CA LEU A 427 1.35 4.89 -4.08
C LEU A 427 2.50 5.27 -3.13
N PHE A 428 3.31 4.28 -2.77
CA PHE A 428 4.48 4.43 -1.90
C PHE A 428 5.71 3.84 -2.59
N SER A 429 6.81 4.58 -2.70
CA SER A 429 8.07 4.06 -3.26
C SER A 429 9.28 4.66 -2.55
N GLU A 430 10.13 3.84 -1.95
CA GLU A 430 11.11 4.31 -0.96
C GLU A 430 12.52 3.73 -1.17
N HIS A 431 13.52 4.57 -0.89
CA HIS A 431 14.95 4.27 -0.70
C HIS A 431 15.67 3.57 -1.87
N CYS A 432 15.18 3.71 -3.09
CA CYS A 432 15.84 3.17 -4.28
C CYS A 432 17.07 4.01 -4.69
N GLN A 433 18.01 3.37 -5.37
CA GLN A 433 19.31 3.95 -5.76
C GLN A 433 19.25 4.78 -7.06
N LYS A 434 18.13 4.70 -7.80
CA LYS A 434 17.77 5.62 -8.88
C LYS A 434 16.35 6.12 -8.62
N ASP A 435 15.71 6.75 -9.61
CA ASP A 435 14.38 7.33 -9.43
C ASP A 435 13.40 6.37 -8.75
N LEU A 436 12.85 6.77 -7.61
CA LEU A 436 12.02 5.88 -6.78
C LEU A 436 10.75 5.48 -7.54
N ALA A 437 10.10 6.44 -8.20
CA ALA A 437 9.00 6.19 -9.12
C ALA A 437 9.24 6.94 -10.45
N VAL A 438 9.00 6.25 -11.57
CA VAL A 438 9.09 6.80 -12.93
C VAL A 438 7.75 6.65 -13.63
N TRP A 439 7.20 7.75 -14.14
CA TRP A 439 5.93 7.80 -14.84
C TRP A 439 6.12 8.28 -16.29
N ASN A 440 6.07 7.34 -17.22
CA ASN A 440 6.20 7.57 -18.66
C ASN A 440 4.84 7.58 -19.37
N GLY A 441 3.84 6.92 -18.80
CA GLY A 441 2.52 6.74 -19.42
C GLY A 441 1.66 8.01 -19.47
N GLU A 442 1.08 8.28 -20.63
CA GLU A 442 0.21 9.43 -20.87
C GLU A 442 -1.12 9.36 -20.11
N GLN A 443 -1.67 10.52 -19.75
CA GLN A 443 -2.98 10.67 -19.09
C GLN A 443 -3.09 9.88 -17.78
N GLY A 444 -1.96 9.68 -17.11
CA GLY A 444 -1.91 9.03 -15.80
C GLY A 444 -2.47 9.92 -14.69
N MET A 445 -3.04 9.30 -13.66
CA MET A 445 -3.52 9.99 -12.47
C MET A 445 -2.96 9.35 -11.20
N SER A 446 -2.43 10.17 -10.30
CA SER A 446 -1.94 9.75 -9.00
C SER A 446 -2.59 10.53 -7.87
N PHE A 447 -3.42 9.83 -7.10
CA PHE A 447 -4.03 10.37 -5.89
C PHE A 447 -3.29 9.81 -4.69
N PHE A 448 -2.60 10.72 -3.98
CA PHE A 448 -1.64 10.41 -2.94
C PHE A 448 -0.39 9.70 -3.46
N TYR A 449 0.77 10.29 -3.19
CA TYR A 449 2.07 9.65 -3.31
C TYR A 449 2.93 9.95 -2.09
N GLN A 450 3.64 8.96 -1.60
CA GLN A 450 4.68 9.12 -0.58
C GLN A 450 5.96 8.42 -1.06
N SER A 451 7.10 9.05 -0.77
CA SER A 451 8.42 8.46 -0.98
C SER A 451 9.42 8.98 0.02
N GLU A 452 10.45 8.21 0.31
CA GLU A 452 11.58 8.66 1.10
C GLU A 452 12.88 8.37 0.37
N MET A 453 13.71 9.38 0.21
CA MET A 453 15.04 9.26 -0.41
C MET A 453 15.89 8.23 0.36
N ASP A 454 16.93 7.71 -0.27
CA ASP A 454 17.81 6.75 0.40
C ASP A 454 18.60 7.43 1.51
N SER A 455 18.24 7.08 2.74
CA SER A 455 18.85 7.58 3.96
C SER A 455 20.36 7.35 4.02
N TYR A 456 20.87 6.34 3.30
CA TYR A 456 22.25 5.86 3.34
C TYR A 456 23.10 6.20 2.10
N ALA A 457 22.61 7.10 1.23
CA ALA A 457 23.19 7.41 -0.09
C ALA A 457 24.71 7.64 -0.19
N ARG A 458 25.35 8.11 0.89
CA ARG A 458 26.79 8.42 0.93
C ARG A 458 27.63 7.38 1.66
N GLN A 459 27.03 6.29 2.13
CA GLN A 459 27.81 5.17 2.64
C GLN A 459 28.50 4.44 1.50
N ALA A 460 29.75 4.00 1.73
CA ALA A 460 30.60 3.45 0.67
C ALA A 460 30.01 2.23 -0.07
N TRP A 461 29.08 1.51 0.59
CA TRP A 461 28.40 0.33 0.05
C TRP A 461 27.09 0.64 -0.69
N ASP A 462 26.53 1.84 -0.51
CA ASP A 462 25.18 2.16 -0.96
C ASP A 462 25.12 2.64 -2.41
N HIS A 463 26.23 3.20 -2.94
CA HIS A 463 26.40 3.56 -4.35
C HIS A 463 25.29 4.43 -4.99
N THR A 464 24.43 5.08 -4.20
CA THR A 464 23.40 5.98 -4.70
C THR A 464 24.05 7.22 -5.36
N PRO A 465 23.71 7.56 -6.62
CA PRO A 465 24.22 8.75 -7.29
C PRO A 465 23.75 10.07 -6.64
N ASP A 466 24.21 11.19 -7.18
CA ASP A 466 23.72 12.51 -6.78
C ASP A 466 22.20 12.65 -7.01
N TYR A 467 21.53 13.38 -6.13
CA TYR A 467 20.10 13.63 -6.22
C TYR A 467 19.74 14.83 -7.12
N GLY A 468 18.63 14.73 -7.84
CA GLY A 468 18.07 15.79 -8.68
C GLY A 468 17.93 15.41 -10.16
N GLU A 469 17.78 16.42 -11.03
CA GLU A 469 17.44 16.25 -12.46
C GLU A 469 18.21 15.16 -13.20
N ASN A 470 19.55 15.23 -13.15
CA ASN A 470 20.46 14.33 -13.86
C ASN A 470 20.84 13.09 -13.03
N GLY A 471 20.17 12.89 -11.90
CA GLY A 471 20.43 11.81 -10.96
C GLY A 471 19.11 11.28 -10.41
N VAL A 472 18.99 11.16 -9.09
CA VAL A 472 17.83 10.50 -8.44
C VAL A 472 16.72 11.49 -8.08
N ALA A 473 15.50 11.21 -8.52
CA ALA A 473 14.27 11.90 -8.10
C ALA A 473 13.37 10.96 -7.29
N GLY A 474 12.58 11.53 -6.37
CA GLY A 474 11.54 10.80 -5.66
C GLY A 474 10.39 10.44 -6.58
N TYR A 475 10.07 11.30 -7.55
CA TYR A 475 9.04 11.03 -8.56
C TYR A 475 9.41 11.72 -9.88
N ARG A 476 9.65 10.94 -10.94
CA ARG A 476 9.97 11.46 -12.27
C ARG A 476 8.79 11.29 -13.21
N ILE A 477 8.25 12.37 -13.76
CA ILE A 477 7.18 12.36 -14.75
C ILE A 477 7.77 12.73 -16.10
N ASN A 478 7.86 11.76 -17.00
CA ASN A 478 8.26 11.99 -18.39
C ASN A 478 7.06 12.16 -19.33
N ALA A 479 5.87 11.72 -18.92
CA ALA A 479 4.64 11.89 -19.67
C ALA A 479 4.32 13.37 -19.93
N ARG A 480 3.72 13.66 -21.07
CA ARG A 480 3.23 14.99 -21.40
C ARG A 480 2.06 15.37 -20.51
N SER A 481 1.10 14.47 -20.31
CA SER A 481 -0.06 14.70 -19.45
C SER A 481 -0.08 13.77 -18.25
N HIS A 482 -0.07 14.34 -17.05
CA HIS A 482 -0.22 13.62 -15.78
C HIS A 482 -0.97 14.49 -14.77
N ILE A 483 -1.83 13.86 -13.96
CA ILE A 483 -2.52 14.51 -12.83
C ILE A 483 -1.97 13.94 -11.53
N GLY A 484 -1.48 14.79 -10.64
CA GLY A 484 -1.01 14.40 -9.32
C GLY A 484 -1.70 15.19 -8.21
N VAL A 485 -2.18 14.52 -7.16
CA VAL A 485 -2.80 15.17 -5.99
C VAL A 485 -2.10 14.68 -4.71
N GLY A 486 -1.49 15.60 -3.96
CA GLY A 486 -0.81 15.27 -2.71
C GLY A 486 0.41 14.37 -2.92
N LEU A 487 1.33 14.79 -3.80
CA LEU A 487 2.58 14.09 -4.06
C LEU A 487 3.67 14.54 -3.09
N GLY A 488 4.09 13.66 -2.19
CA GLY A 488 5.07 13.93 -1.15
C GLY A 488 6.40 13.22 -1.35
N VAL A 489 7.50 13.97 -1.22
CA VAL A 489 8.87 13.43 -1.26
C VAL A 489 9.62 13.79 0.02
N TYR A 490 10.14 12.79 0.70
CA TYR A 490 10.65 12.90 2.05
C TYR A 490 12.16 12.61 2.04
N ALA A 491 12.88 13.17 3.00
CA ALA A 491 14.30 12.88 3.16
C ALA A 491 14.69 12.81 4.65
N TYR A 492 15.29 11.70 5.04
CA TYR A 492 16.02 11.54 6.29
C TYR A 492 17.42 11.04 5.97
N PHE A 493 18.43 11.90 5.99
CA PHE A 493 19.81 11.48 5.71
C PHE A 493 20.58 11.24 7.00
N VAL A 494 21.25 10.09 7.13
CA VAL A 494 22.11 9.81 8.30
C VAL A 494 23.45 10.56 8.22
N GLU A 495 23.93 10.83 7.01
CA GLU A 495 25.15 11.59 6.76
C GLU A 495 24.85 13.02 6.25
N PRO A 496 25.67 14.02 6.62
CA PRO A 496 25.51 15.39 6.15
C PRO A 496 25.87 15.56 4.66
N GLY A 497 25.35 16.64 4.07
CA GLY A 497 25.72 17.11 2.73
C GLY A 497 24.90 16.52 1.57
N ASN A 498 23.86 15.73 1.86
CA ASN A 498 22.98 15.15 0.85
C ASN A 498 21.97 16.20 0.36
N VAL A 499 22.20 16.76 -0.81
CA VAL A 499 21.35 17.81 -1.39
C VAL A 499 20.52 17.24 -2.53
N VAL A 500 19.20 17.21 -2.34
CA VAL A 500 18.21 16.86 -3.36
C VAL A 500 17.73 18.15 -4.03
N LYS A 501 18.18 18.41 -5.27
CA LYS A 501 17.82 19.65 -5.99
C LYS A 501 16.30 19.79 -6.18
N ALA A 502 15.62 18.69 -6.45
CA ALA A 502 14.17 18.63 -6.53
C ALA A 502 13.67 17.22 -6.19
N GLY A 503 12.62 17.11 -5.38
CA GLY A 503 11.99 15.83 -5.08
C GLY A 503 11.24 15.25 -6.28
N ILE A 504 10.52 16.09 -7.01
CA ILE A 504 9.72 15.75 -8.18
C ILE A 504 10.31 16.42 -9.43
N VAL A 505 10.53 15.64 -10.48
CA VAL A 505 11.10 16.11 -11.75
C VAL A 505 10.10 15.92 -12.87
N LEU A 506 9.75 17.01 -13.55
CA LEU A 506 8.92 17.00 -14.75
C LEU A 506 9.81 17.00 -16.00
N GLY A 507 9.42 16.20 -17.00
CA GLY A 507 10.04 16.18 -18.32
C GLY A 507 9.88 17.52 -19.04
N PRO A 508 10.74 17.81 -20.04
CA PRO A 508 10.75 19.10 -20.72
C PRO A 508 9.44 19.43 -21.43
N GLU A 509 8.70 18.41 -21.88
CA GLU A 509 7.42 18.57 -22.58
C GLU A 509 6.19 18.40 -21.67
N ALA A 510 6.40 18.21 -20.36
CA ALA A 510 5.30 17.95 -19.43
C ALA A 510 4.40 19.19 -19.25
N ASP A 511 3.11 19.00 -19.48
CA ASP A 511 1.99 19.92 -19.18
C ASP A 511 1.11 19.27 -18.09
N SER A 512 1.78 18.82 -17.03
CA SER A 512 1.17 18.06 -15.93
C SER A 512 0.50 18.99 -14.92
N LYS A 513 -0.61 18.53 -14.33
CA LYS A 513 -1.35 19.25 -13.29
C LYS A 513 -1.05 18.62 -11.94
N LEU A 514 -0.32 19.34 -11.09
CA LEU A 514 0.03 18.89 -9.74
C LEU A 514 -0.65 19.77 -8.69
N THR A 515 -1.48 19.14 -7.84
CA THR A 515 -2.16 19.79 -6.71
C THR A 515 -1.39 19.50 -5.42
N CYS A 516 -0.91 20.58 -4.80
CA CYS A 516 -0.14 20.59 -3.55
C CYS A 516 1.01 19.56 -3.46
N PRO A 517 1.91 19.49 -4.46
CA PRO A 517 3.14 18.71 -4.30
C PRO A 517 4.01 19.32 -3.19
N PHE A 518 4.68 18.48 -2.40
CA PHE A 518 5.52 18.94 -1.30
C PHE A 518 6.78 18.09 -1.12
N ALA A 519 7.75 18.68 -0.45
CA ALA A 519 8.93 17.97 0.03
C ALA A 519 9.07 18.15 1.55
N TRP A 520 9.54 17.13 2.25
CA TRP A 520 9.69 17.17 3.69
C TRP A 520 11.03 16.60 4.17
N ASN A 521 11.86 17.46 4.77
CA ASN A 521 13.07 17.05 5.47
C ASN A 521 12.71 16.59 6.89
N LEU A 522 12.97 15.32 7.20
CA LEU A 522 12.59 14.67 8.46
C LEU A 522 13.64 14.79 9.55
N ASN A 523 14.88 15.17 9.22
CA ASN A 523 15.93 15.35 10.22
C ASN A 523 15.54 16.43 11.26
N PRO A 524 15.65 16.14 12.57
CA PRO A 524 15.33 17.13 13.59
C PRO A 524 16.35 18.27 13.61
N ALA A 525 15.91 19.48 13.99
CA ALA A 525 16.75 20.69 14.00
C ALA A 525 18.01 20.62 14.89
N TRP A 526 18.05 19.71 15.87
CA TRP A 526 19.22 19.45 16.72
C TRP A 526 20.18 18.39 16.16
N TYR A 527 19.76 17.64 15.15
CA TYR A 527 20.60 16.66 14.46
C TYR A 527 21.51 17.43 13.51
N ASN A 528 22.83 17.43 13.76
CA ASN A 528 23.79 18.21 12.98
C ASN A 528 24.01 17.60 11.57
N ASN A 529 23.03 17.80 10.70
CA ASN A 529 23.06 17.44 9.29
C ASN A 529 23.07 18.69 8.40
N SER A 530 23.64 19.80 8.88
CA SER A 530 23.49 21.22 8.43
C SER A 530 23.67 21.55 6.93
N GLN A 531 23.73 20.53 6.06
CA GLN A 531 23.87 20.61 4.61
C GLN A 531 23.03 19.55 3.85
N SER A 532 22.14 18.81 4.53
CA SER A 532 21.27 17.81 3.88
C SER A 532 19.82 18.32 3.79
N GLU A 533 19.29 18.44 2.58
CA GLU A 533 17.95 19.00 2.34
C GLU A 533 17.38 18.58 0.98
N ILE A 534 16.07 18.65 0.85
CA ILE A 534 15.37 18.82 -0.42
C ILE A 534 15.16 20.32 -0.67
N GLN A 535 15.79 20.85 -1.72
CA GLN A 535 15.77 22.28 -2.04
C GLN A 535 14.44 22.74 -2.62
N ARG A 536 13.76 21.88 -3.39
CA ARG A 536 12.48 22.17 -4.03
C ARG A 536 11.60 20.92 -4.07
N ALA A 537 10.30 21.11 -3.88
CA ALA A 537 9.34 20.02 -4.06
C ALA A 537 9.28 19.59 -5.53
N VAL A 538 9.13 20.54 -6.45
CA VAL A 538 8.97 20.30 -7.89
C VAL A 538 9.98 21.11 -8.68
N ARG A 539 10.48 20.53 -9.77
CA ARG A 539 11.24 21.24 -10.79
C ARG A 539 10.43 21.43 -12.07
N GLN A 540 9.95 22.66 -12.31
CA GLN A 540 9.66 23.20 -13.65
C GLN A 540 9.47 24.74 -13.59
N GLU A 541 9.77 25.44 -14.68
CA GLU A 541 9.54 26.89 -14.85
C GLU A 541 8.06 27.24 -15.14
N HIS A 542 7.21 26.24 -15.42
CA HIS A 542 5.83 26.43 -15.93
C HIS A 542 4.74 25.56 -15.27
N ALA A 543 5.03 24.86 -14.17
CA ALA A 543 4.02 24.01 -13.52
C ALA A 543 2.84 24.86 -13.03
N GLN A 544 1.63 24.55 -13.51
CA GLN A 544 0.40 25.10 -12.93
C GLN A 544 0.14 24.38 -11.60
N VAL A 545 0.57 24.99 -10.49
CA VAL A 545 0.12 24.61 -9.16
C VAL A 545 -1.33 25.07 -9.03
N ALA A 546 -2.26 24.16 -9.26
CA ALA A 546 -3.68 24.43 -9.15
C ALA A 546 -4.20 24.05 -7.76
N LEU A 547 -4.98 24.94 -7.16
CA LEU A 547 -6.00 24.55 -6.18
C LEU A 547 -7.15 23.90 -6.97
N PHE A 548 -7.73 22.82 -6.45
CA PHE A 548 -8.78 22.06 -7.15
C PHE A 548 -10.07 22.86 -7.30
#